data_AF-A0AA37WGE1-F1
#
_entry.id   AF-A0AA37WGE1-F1
#
_cell.length_a   1.000
_cell.length_b   1.000
_cell.length_c   1.000
_cell.angle_alpha   90.00
_cell.angle_beta   90.00
_cell.angle_gamma   90.00
#
_symmetry.space_group_name_H-M   'P 1'
#
loop_
_entity.id
_entity.type
_entity.pdbx_description
1 polymer ?
#
loop_
_entity_poly.entity_id
_entity_poly.type
_entity_poly.pdbx_seq_one_letter_code
_entity_poly.pdbx_strand_id
1 'polypeptide(L)'
;MLSIPVLLDAQSVEEETGFKYVKGNYLFDSGRYDEAIQVYNDIIKGNASYEEALVYRARAKYALGAYKGAKRDGLAYIELNGLSEGVCLVMGRAELGLGNPLVAISYLDYAVLKNSTNTDALLARGDAFFEIDDDVSACTDWHKAKRLGSDKAAQQADAYCKRVAIPIDDEPRKQPEVIAEDNGDDILDDDEVLSTGSQSTDEDEGDEDVLSGDEVLSTETASNDDVVNSSEDDYIFDSSDDEDEFPEEDPVFDDEPLDIVVELIEIDEDLDIKIYDGVGSRQVREVPDIIILSDNAGQVVVDVCIDRSGNVSSATLNRKKSTIGSAGLVSLALRKSREFKFERTKQDEQCGKIAFLLK
;
A
#
# COMPACT_ATOMS: atom_id res chain seq x y z
N MET A 1 -32.86 -26.04 -33.99
CA MET A 1 -31.50 -26.14 -33.43
C MET A 1 -31.27 -24.89 -32.59
N LEU A 2 -31.09 -25.03 -31.29
CA LEU A 2 -30.63 -23.93 -30.43
C LEU A 2 -29.11 -23.99 -30.42
N SER A 3 -28.47 -22.98 -31.01
CA SER A 3 -27.02 -22.82 -30.98
C SER A 3 -26.69 -21.88 -29.82
N ILE A 4 -25.89 -22.33 -28.86
CA ILE A 4 -25.37 -21.51 -27.77
C ILE A 4 -23.85 -21.40 -27.98
N PRO A 5 -23.34 -20.30 -28.56
CA PRO A 5 -21.92 -20.09 -28.78
C PRO A 5 -21.34 -19.10 -27.74
N VAL A 6 -21.76 -19.19 -26.48
CA VAL A 6 -21.33 -18.24 -25.41
C VAL A 6 -20.19 -18.82 -24.54
N LEU A 7 -20.00 -20.14 -24.54
CA LEU A 7 -19.08 -20.81 -23.62
C LEU A 7 -17.60 -20.77 -24.05
N LEU A 8 -17.31 -20.47 -25.33
CA LEU A 8 -15.95 -20.56 -25.87
C LEU A 8 -15.12 -19.30 -25.56
N ASP A 9 -15.72 -18.12 -25.66
CA ASP A 9 -15.03 -16.84 -25.43
C ASP A 9 -14.74 -16.60 -23.94
N ALA A 10 -15.59 -17.09 -23.04
CA ALA A 10 -15.38 -16.95 -21.59
C ALA A 10 -14.11 -17.68 -21.11
N GLN A 11 -13.87 -18.91 -21.59
CA GLN A 11 -12.71 -19.70 -21.20
C GLN A 11 -11.38 -19.08 -21.65
N SER A 12 -11.33 -18.45 -22.83
CA SER A 12 -10.11 -17.79 -23.31
C SER A 12 -9.78 -16.52 -22.51
N VAL A 13 -10.79 -15.77 -22.07
CA VAL A 13 -10.60 -14.58 -21.22
C VAL A 13 -10.15 -14.96 -19.80
N GLU A 14 -10.69 -16.03 -19.22
CA GLU A 14 -10.24 -16.56 -17.92
C GLU A 14 -8.78 -17.04 -17.97
N GLU A 15 -8.38 -17.77 -19.03
CA GLU A 15 -7.01 -18.25 -19.22
C GLU A 15 -6.01 -17.09 -19.44
N GLU A 16 -6.38 -16.06 -20.21
CA GLU A 16 -5.57 -14.84 -20.39
C GLU A 16 -5.43 -14.06 -19.07
N THR A 17 -6.51 -13.96 -18.29
CA THR A 17 -6.52 -13.27 -16.99
C THR A 17 -5.63 -13.97 -15.97
N GLY A 18 -5.69 -15.31 -15.91
CA GLY A 18 -4.81 -16.11 -15.06
C GLY A 18 -3.32 -15.93 -15.41
N PHE A 19 -2.98 -15.89 -16.70
CA PHE A 19 -1.60 -15.62 -17.13
C PHE A 19 -1.12 -14.21 -16.73
N LYS A 20 -1.98 -13.19 -16.92
CA LYS A 20 -1.70 -11.81 -16.47
C LYS A 20 -1.48 -11.77 -14.96
N TYR A 21 -2.34 -12.42 -14.17
CA TYR A 21 -2.24 -12.44 -12.71
C TYR A 21 -0.91 -13.07 -12.24
N VAL A 22 -0.48 -14.19 -12.84
CA VAL A 22 0.83 -14.80 -12.55
C VAL A 22 1.99 -13.86 -12.90
N LYS A 23 1.91 -13.12 -14.02
CA LYS A 23 2.91 -12.08 -14.37
C LYS A 23 2.94 -10.98 -13.31
N GLY A 24 1.77 -10.50 -12.85
CA GLY A 24 1.65 -9.48 -11.80
C GLY A 24 2.32 -9.92 -10.50
N ASN A 25 2.04 -11.14 -10.05
CA ASN A 25 2.64 -11.69 -8.83
C ASN A 25 4.16 -11.84 -8.95
N TYR A 26 4.67 -12.30 -10.09
CA TYR A 26 6.12 -12.36 -10.33
C TYR A 26 6.79 -10.98 -10.26
N LEU A 27 6.14 -9.94 -10.80
CA LEU A 27 6.63 -8.55 -10.71
C LEU A 27 6.60 -8.05 -9.26
N PHE A 28 5.51 -8.31 -8.53
CA PHE A 28 5.35 -7.98 -7.12
C PHE A 28 6.44 -8.63 -6.24
N ASP A 29 6.64 -9.95 -6.38
CA ASP A 29 7.65 -10.71 -5.64
C ASP A 29 9.09 -10.27 -6.00
N SER A 30 9.29 -9.74 -7.20
CA SER A 30 10.55 -9.13 -7.66
C SER A 30 10.75 -7.68 -7.21
N GLY A 31 9.81 -7.10 -6.44
CA GLY A 31 9.85 -5.70 -5.99
C GLY A 31 9.51 -4.66 -7.07
N ARG A 32 9.05 -5.07 -8.25
CA ARG A 32 8.66 -4.22 -9.39
C ARG A 32 7.19 -3.83 -9.26
N TYR A 33 6.89 -3.15 -8.15
CA TYR A 33 5.52 -2.86 -7.71
C TYR A 33 4.75 -1.97 -8.68
N ASP A 34 5.44 -1.06 -9.36
CA ASP A 34 4.91 -0.17 -10.40
C ASP A 34 4.38 -0.97 -11.60
N GLU A 35 5.20 -1.85 -12.16
CA GLU A 35 4.80 -2.74 -13.24
C GLU A 35 3.75 -3.77 -12.80
N ALA A 36 3.79 -4.22 -11.54
CA ALA A 36 2.75 -5.08 -10.97
C ALA A 36 1.39 -4.38 -10.92
N ILE A 37 1.33 -3.12 -10.46
CA ILE A 37 0.11 -2.30 -10.45
C ILE A 37 -0.49 -2.18 -11.85
N GLN A 38 0.32 -1.95 -12.88
CA GLN A 38 -0.17 -1.90 -14.27
C GLN A 38 -0.84 -3.21 -14.69
N VAL A 39 -0.21 -4.35 -14.40
CA VAL A 39 -0.77 -5.67 -14.73
C VAL A 39 -2.07 -5.94 -13.96
N TYR A 40 -2.17 -5.51 -12.70
CA TYR A 40 -3.43 -5.61 -11.95
C TYR A 40 -4.49 -4.62 -12.45
N ASN A 41 -4.13 -3.41 -12.88
CA ASN A 41 -5.04 -2.46 -13.54
C ASN A 41 -5.65 -3.07 -14.82
N ASP A 42 -4.85 -3.74 -15.66
CA ASP A 42 -5.34 -4.42 -16.86
C ASP A 42 -6.31 -5.57 -16.54
N ILE A 43 -6.05 -6.32 -15.46
CA ILE A 43 -6.96 -7.38 -14.97
C ILE A 43 -8.28 -6.78 -14.50
N ILE A 44 -8.23 -5.74 -13.68
CA ILE A 44 -9.41 -5.08 -13.09
C ILE A 44 -10.24 -4.35 -14.16
N LYS A 45 -9.60 -3.79 -15.20
CA LYS A 45 -10.30 -3.23 -16.38
C LYS A 45 -11.06 -4.30 -17.17
N GLY A 46 -10.55 -5.54 -17.23
CA GLY A 46 -11.22 -6.66 -17.89
C GLY A 46 -12.29 -7.34 -17.02
N ASN A 47 -12.04 -7.45 -15.72
CA ASN A 47 -12.93 -8.00 -14.72
C ASN A 47 -12.79 -7.24 -13.40
N ALA A 48 -13.66 -6.25 -13.17
CA ALA A 48 -13.64 -5.39 -11.99
C ALA A 48 -13.87 -6.14 -10.67
N SER A 49 -14.38 -7.38 -10.72
CA SER A 49 -14.63 -8.22 -9.56
C SER A 49 -13.47 -9.17 -9.21
N TYR A 50 -12.35 -9.17 -9.96
CA TYR A 50 -11.24 -10.11 -9.76
C TYR A 50 -10.50 -9.81 -8.45
N GLU A 51 -10.83 -10.57 -7.41
CA GLU A 51 -10.59 -10.18 -6.03
C GLU A 51 -9.12 -10.24 -5.61
N GLU A 52 -8.34 -11.21 -6.11
CA GLU A 52 -6.92 -11.28 -5.76
C GLU A 52 -6.11 -10.15 -6.38
N ALA A 53 -6.49 -9.66 -7.57
CA ALA A 53 -5.82 -8.52 -8.19
C ALA A 53 -6.01 -7.24 -7.37
N LEU A 54 -7.19 -7.03 -6.76
CA LEU A 54 -7.41 -5.92 -5.82
C LEU A 54 -6.47 -6.01 -4.61
N VAL A 55 -6.36 -7.19 -3.98
CA VAL A 55 -5.48 -7.36 -2.79
C VAL A 55 -4.00 -7.19 -3.14
N TYR A 56 -3.52 -7.73 -4.27
CA TYR A 56 -2.12 -7.57 -4.65
C TYR A 56 -1.82 -6.16 -5.18
N ARG A 57 -2.75 -5.49 -5.86
CA ARG A 57 -2.62 -4.06 -6.21
C ARG A 57 -2.57 -3.20 -4.95
N ALA A 58 -3.41 -3.46 -3.96
CA ALA A 58 -3.37 -2.79 -2.66
C ALA A 58 -2.01 -2.95 -1.97
N ARG A 59 -1.45 -4.17 -1.97
CA ARG A 59 -0.10 -4.46 -1.43
C ARG A 59 1.00 -3.70 -2.19
N ALA A 60 0.92 -3.67 -3.51
CA ALA A 60 1.90 -2.97 -4.35
C ALA A 60 1.84 -1.46 -4.14
N LYS A 61 0.63 -0.88 -4.10
CA LYS A 61 0.39 0.54 -3.76
C LYS A 61 0.93 0.86 -2.36
N TYR A 62 0.65 0.02 -1.36
CA TYR A 62 1.21 0.18 -0.01
C TYR A 62 2.75 0.16 0.01
N ALA A 63 3.38 -0.78 -0.72
CA ALA A 63 4.83 -0.90 -0.78
C ALA A 63 5.52 0.30 -1.44
N LEU A 64 4.79 1.05 -2.27
CA LEU A 64 5.22 2.32 -2.88
C LEU A 64 4.77 3.57 -2.10
N GLY A 65 4.16 3.41 -0.92
CA GLY A 65 3.67 4.52 -0.08
C GLY A 65 2.35 5.16 -0.53
N ALA A 66 1.66 4.59 -1.52
CA ALA A 66 0.39 5.10 -2.04
C ALA A 66 -0.80 4.64 -1.17
N TYR A 67 -0.85 5.13 0.07
CA TYR A 67 -1.72 4.58 1.10
C TYR A 67 -3.22 4.82 0.85
N LYS A 68 -3.64 5.95 0.27
CA LYS A 68 -5.05 6.16 -0.11
C LYS A 68 -5.48 5.19 -1.22
N GLY A 69 -4.60 4.96 -2.20
CA GLY A 69 -4.83 3.99 -3.27
C GLY A 69 -4.95 2.56 -2.74
N ALA A 70 -4.06 2.15 -1.83
CA ALA A 70 -4.12 0.84 -1.16
C ALA A 70 -5.41 0.65 -0.34
N LYS A 71 -5.84 1.71 0.37
CA LYS A 71 -7.10 1.74 1.11
C LYS A 71 -8.32 1.59 0.20
N ARG A 72 -8.34 2.26 -0.96
CA ARG A 72 -9.43 2.16 -1.94
C ARG A 72 -9.57 0.72 -2.49
N ASP A 73 -8.46 0.10 -2.86
CA ASP A 73 -8.41 -1.29 -3.33
C ASP A 73 -8.91 -2.28 -2.25
N GLY A 74 -8.49 -2.07 -1.00
CA GLY A 74 -8.94 -2.89 0.12
C GLY A 74 -10.44 -2.74 0.42
N LEU A 75 -10.99 -1.53 0.33
CA LEU A 75 -12.43 -1.31 0.46
C LEU A 75 -13.22 -2.00 -0.67
N ALA A 76 -12.79 -1.87 -1.93
CA ALA A 76 -13.41 -2.53 -3.07
C ALA A 76 -13.42 -4.06 -2.91
N TYR A 77 -12.33 -4.66 -2.43
CA TYR A 77 -12.29 -6.09 -2.09
C TYR A 77 -13.30 -6.45 -0.99
N ILE A 78 -13.40 -5.65 0.08
CA ILE A 78 -14.30 -5.89 1.21
C ILE A 78 -15.77 -5.78 0.79
N GLU A 79 -16.13 -4.90 -0.14
CA GLU A 79 -17.48 -4.80 -0.69
C GLU A 79 -17.89 -6.07 -1.47
N LEU A 80 -16.93 -6.73 -2.14
CA LEU A 80 -17.15 -7.95 -2.92
C LEU A 80 -17.14 -9.23 -2.07
N ASN A 81 -16.19 -9.33 -1.11
CA ASN A 81 -15.86 -10.59 -0.42
C ASN A 81 -16.00 -10.54 1.11
N GLY A 82 -16.22 -9.36 1.68
CA GLY A 82 -16.15 -9.13 3.12
C GLY A 82 -14.71 -9.09 3.66
N LEU A 83 -14.59 -9.12 4.99
CA LEU A 83 -13.31 -9.02 5.68
C LEU A 83 -12.54 -10.35 5.61
N SER A 84 -11.29 -10.30 5.13
CA SER A 84 -10.33 -11.40 5.16
C SER A 84 -9.05 -10.99 5.88
N GLU A 85 -8.27 -11.96 6.37
CA GLU A 85 -6.96 -11.71 7.00
C GLU A 85 -6.06 -10.84 6.10
N GLY A 86 -5.96 -11.23 4.82
CA GLY A 86 -5.06 -10.62 3.85
C GLY A 86 -5.40 -9.17 3.51
N VAL A 87 -6.70 -8.82 3.42
CA VAL A 87 -7.11 -7.43 3.16
C VAL A 87 -7.01 -6.58 4.43
N CYS A 88 -7.41 -7.11 5.59
CA CYS A 88 -7.32 -6.38 6.86
C CYS A 88 -5.87 -6.04 7.24
N LEU A 89 -4.91 -6.92 6.95
CA LEU A 89 -3.48 -6.62 7.09
C LEU A 89 -3.06 -5.41 6.25
N VAL A 90 -3.48 -5.36 4.99
CA VAL A 90 -3.11 -4.26 4.06
C VAL A 90 -3.80 -2.96 4.46
N MET A 91 -5.10 -3.02 4.81
CA MET A 91 -5.87 -1.88 5.31
C MET A 91 -5.24 -1.30 6.58
N GLY A 92 -4.90 -2.15 7.56
CA GLY A 92 -4.26 -1.71 8.79
C GLY A 92 -2.92 -1.02 8.54
N ARG A 93 -2.08 -1.61 7.69
CA ARG A 93 -0.80 -1.02 7.26
C ARG A 93 -0.98 0.31 6.51
N ALA A 94 -1.96 0.41 5.63
CA ALA A 94 -2.27 1.64 4.91
C ALA A 94 -2.79 2.74 5.84
N GLU A 95 -3.65 2.42 6.81
CA GLU A 95 -4.15 3.38 7.80
C GLU A 95 -3.04 3.90 8.73
N LEU A 96 -2.03 3.09 9.06
CA LEU A 96 -0.81 3.59 9.73
C LEU A 96 -0.05 4.60 8.86
N GLY A 97 0.16 4.27 7.59
CA GLY A 97 0.78 5.21 6.64
C GLY A 97 0.01 6.53 6.47
N LEU A 98 -1.31 6.50 6.72
CA LEU A 98 -2.18 7.69 6.74
C LEU A 98 -2.26 8.40 8.10
N GLY A 99 -1.55 7.93 9.13
CA GLY A 99 -1.59 8.52 10.48
C GLY A 99 -2.86 8.22 11.28
N ASN A 100 -3.55 7.11 10.98
CA ASN A 100 -4.81 6.69 11.62
C ASN A 100 -4.64 5.41 12.50
N PRO A 101 -3.77 5.39 13.54
CA PRO A 101 -3.40 4.17 14.23
C PRO A 101 -4.57 3.44 14.91
N LEU A 102 -5.57 4.17 15.44
CA LEU A 102 -6.77 3.55 16.03
C LEU A 102 -7.63 2.79 14.99
N VAL A 103 -7.69 3.28 13.76
CA VAL A 103 -8.37 2.59 12.65
C VAL A 103 -7.53 1.40 12.20
N ALA A 104 -6.21 1.54 12.18
CA ALA A 104 -5.30 0.45 11.87
C ALA A 104 -5.43 -0.71 12.85
N ILE A 105 -5.42 -0.46 14.17
CA ILE A 105 -5.61 -1.47 15.23
C ILE A 105 -6.90 -2.25 14.96
N SER A 106 -8.00 -1.57 14.63
CA SER A 106 -9.30 -2.22 14.38
C SER A 106 -9.27 -3.24 13.23
N TYR A 107 -8.53 -2.95 12.14
CA TYR A 107 -8.32 -3.91 11.06
C TYR A 107 -7.32 -5.02 11.45
N LEU A 108 -6.25 -4.67 12.15
CA LEU A 108 -5.18 -5.60 12.51
C LEU A 108 -5.63 -6.60 13.59
N ASP A 109 -6.50 -6.19 14.52
CA ASP A 109 -7.21 -7.08 15.44
C ASP A 109 -7.97 -8.17 14.69
N TYR A 110 -8.67 -7.83 13.60
CA TYR A 110 -9.34 -8.83 12.78
C TYR A 110 -8.34 -9.78 12.09
N ALA A 111 -7.22 -9.25 11.58
CA ALA A 111 -6.18 -10.07 10.94
C ALA A 111 -5.55 -11.06 11.94
N VAL A 112 -5.17 -10.59 13.14
CA VAL A 112 -4.62 -11.42 14.22
C VAL A 112 -5.66 -12.40 14.79
N LEU A 113 -6.94 -12.02 14.83
CA LEU A 113 -8.04 -12.93 15.23
C LEU A 113 -8.23 -14.06 14.22
N LYS A 114 -8.04 -13.81 12.91
CA LYS A 114 -8.10 -14.85 11.88
C LYS A 114 -6.87 -15.74 11.85
N ASN A 115 -5.69 -15.16 12.09
CA ASN A 115 -4.43 -15.89 12.13
C ASN A 115 -3.51 -15.30 13.21
N SER A 116 -3.58 -15.88 14.41
CA SER A 116 -2.79 -15.46 15.57
C SER A 116 -1.29 -15.73 15.43
N THR A 117 -0.88 -16.38 14.33
CA THR A 117 0.53 -16.65 13.97
C THR A 117 1.05 -15.79 12.82
N ASN A 118 0.21 -14.91 12.24
CA ASN A 118 0.66 -13.98 11.21
C ASN A 118 1.60 -12.92 11.82
N THR A 119 2.90 -13.13 11.61
CA THR A 119 3.98 -12.26 12.09
C THR A 119 3.91 -10.85 11.53
N ASP A 120 3.40 -10.70 10.30
CA ASP A 120 3.27 -9.45 9.58
C ASP A 120 2.13 -8.58 10.15
N ALA A 121 1.04 -9.23 10.58
CA ALA A 121 -0.10 -8.61 11.26
C ALA A 121 0.22 -8.26 12.71
N LEU A 122 0.87 -9.16 13.46
CA LEU A 122 1.37 -8.88 14.80
C LEU A 122 2.37 -7.73 14.81
N LEU A 123 3.34 -7.72 13.88
CA LEU A 123 4.28 -6.61 13.73
C LEU A 123 3.55 -5.28 13.52
N ALA A 124 2.67 -5.22 12.51
CA ALA A 124 1.95 -3.99 12.19
C ALA A 124 1.02 -3.55 13.32
N ARG A 125 0.42 -4.47 14.08
CA ARG A 125 -0.43 -4.12 15.24
C ARG A 125 0.41 -3.60 16.40
N GLY A 126 1.58 -4.20 16.63
CA GLY A 126 2.56 -3.69 17.59
C GLY A 126 3.02 -2.27 17.24
N ASP A 127 3.35 -2.04 15.96
CA ASP A 127 3.68 -0.70 15.44
C ASP A 127 2.50 0.27 15.65
N ALA A 128 1.25 -0.17 15.44
CA ALA A 128 0.06 0.65 15.66
C ALA A 128 -0.22 1.03 17.12
N PHE A 129 0.07 0.12 18.06
CA PHE A 129 -0.01 0.39 19.50
C PHE A 129 1.08 1.37 19.96
N PHE A 130 2.28 1.27 19.37
CA PHE A 130 3.38 2.19 19.67
C PHE A 130 3.06 3.63 19.25
N GLU A 131 2.43 3.84 18.09
CA GLU A 131 1.96 5.17 17.62
C GLU A 131 0.87 5.81 18.51
N ILE A 132 0.32 5.09 19.50
CA ILE A 132 -0.62 5.62 20.50
C ILE A 132 -0.11 5.54 21.94
N ASP A 133 1.21 5.42 22.12
CA ASP A 133 1.91 5.29 23.41
C ASP A 133 1.48 4.05 24.25
N ASP A 134 0.87 3.01 23.65
CA ASP A 134 0.58 1.73 24.32
C ASP A 134 1.77 0.77 24.17
N ASP A 135 2.87 1.11 24.85
CA ASP A 135 4.09 0.31 24.93
C ASP A 135 3.83 -1.16 25.34
N VAL A 136 2.83 -1.41 26.19
CA VAL A 136 2.55 -2.76 26.71
C VAL A 136 1.96 -3.63 25.61
N SER A 137 0.95 -3.16 24.91
CA SER A 137 0.36 -3.90 23.78
C SER A 137 1.35 -4.01 22.62
N ALA A 138 2.10 -2.94 22.32
CA ALA A 138 3.15 -2.93 21.29
C ALA A 138 4.19 -4.02 21.53
N CYS A 139 4.77 -4.04 22.73
CA CYS A 139 5.77 -5.02 23.12
C CYS A 139 5.22 -6.45 23.20
N THR A 140 3.97 -6.63 23.63
CA THR A 140 3.32 -7.96 23.64
C THR A 140 3.31 -8.57 22.24
N ASP A 141 2.87 -7.81 21.24
CA ASP A 141 2.79 -8.26 19.85
C ASP A 141 4.17 -8.42 19.19
N TRP A 142 5.08 -7.46 19.37
CA TRP A 142 6.44 -7.58 18.82
C TRP A 142 7.19 -8.78 19.39
N HIS A 143 7.08 -9.05 20.70
CA HIS A 143 7.69 -10.26 21.29
C HIS A 143 7.01 -11.54 20.80
N LYS A 144 5.69 -11.55 20.54
CA LYS A 144 4.99 -12.69 19.93
C LYS A 144 5.47 -12.94 18.49
N ALA A 145 5.52 -11.91 17.66
CA ALA A 145 6.04 -11.98 16.30
C ALA A 145 7.52 -12.38 16.26
N LYS A 146 8.35 -11.92 17.21
CA LYS A 146 9.75 -12.35 17.38
C LYS A 146 9.85 -13.86 17.65
N ARG A 147 9.04 -14.40 18.58
CA ARG A 147 9.00 -15.86 18.86
C ARG A 147 8.58 -16.69 17.65
N LEU A 148 7.80 -16.11 16.74
CA LEU A 148 7.33 -16.70 15.49
C LEU A 148 8.29 -16.47 14.30
N GLY A 149 9.43 -15.81 14.51
CA GLY A 149 10.49 -15.65 13.49
C GLY A 149 10.52 -14.32 12.72
N SER A 150 9.86 -13.27 13.20
CA SER A 150 9.97 -11.94 12.59
C SER A 150 11.21 -11.17 13.05
N ASP A 151 12.21 -11.06 12.17
CA ASP A 151 13.42 -10.25 12.40
C ASP A 151 13.11 -8.76 12.59
N LYS A 152 12.07 -8.25 11.92
CA LYS A 152 11.62 -6.85 12.08
C LYS A 152 11.03 -6.63 13.47
N ALA A 153 10.16 -7.52 13.93
CA ALA A 153 9.62 -7.44 15.29
C ALA A 153 10.70 -7.68 16.35
N ALA A 154 11.72 -8.49 16.05
CA ALA A 154 12.88 -8.67 16.91
C ALA A 154 13.63 -7.35 17.12
N GLN A 155 13.84 -6.56 16.05
CA GLN A 155 14.46 -5.23 16.10
C GLN A 155 13.63 -4.24 16.92
N GLN A 156 12.32 -4.15 16.68
CA GLN A 156 11.43 -3.27 17.46
C GLN A 156 11.44 -3.64 18.96
N ALA A 157 11.30 -4.93 19.27
CA ALA A 157 11.32 -5.42 20.65
C ALA A 157 12.66 -5.12 21.36
N ASP A 158 13.79 -5.35 20.70
CA ASP A 158 15.11 -5.09 21.29
C ASP A 158 15.44 -3.59 21.39
N ALA A 159 14.82 -2.75 20.57
CA ALA A 159 14.92 -1.30 20.67
C ALA A 159 14.14 -0.76 21.88
N TYR A 160 12.84 -1.07 21.97
CA TYR A 160 11.90 -0.36 22.85
C TYR A 160 11.50 -1.12 24.13
N CYS A 161 11.44 -2.45 24.11
CA CYS A 161 10.76 -3.23 25.18
C CYS A 161 11.59 -3.51 26.43
N LYS A 162 12.82 -2.99 26.54
CA LYS A 162 13.79 -3.31 27.62
C LYS A 162 13.31 -3.03 29.05
N ARG A 163 12.27 -2.21 29.23
CA ARG A 163 11.71 -1.81 30.54
C ARG A 163 10.19 -1.99 30.63
N VAL A 164 9.57 -2.60 29.61
CA VAL A 164 8.13 -2.80 29.56
C VAL A 164 7.77 -4.10 30.27
N ALA A 165 6.85 -4.03 31.24
CA ALA A 165 6.33 -5.22 31.91
C ALA A 165 5.26 -5.87 31.02
N ILE A 166 5.65 -6.92 30.28
CA ILE A 166 4.77 -7.62 29.33
C ILE A 166 4.02 -8.74 30.07
N PRO A 167 2.69 -8.86 29.90
CA PRO A 167 1.94 -10.03 30.36
C PRO A 167 2.51 -11.32 29.74
N ILE A 168 2.78 -12.34 30.58
CA ILE A 168 3.21 -13.64 30.08
C ILE A 168 1.97 -14.39 29.59
N ASP A 169 1.83 -14.51 28.26
CA ASP A 169 0.91 -15.47 27.63
C ASP A 169 1.36 -16.90 27.98
N ASP A 170 0.88 -17.45 29.09
CA ASP A 170 0.97 -18.87 29.43
C ASP A 170 0.03 -19.70 28.53
N GLU A 171 0.23 -19.66 27.20
CA GLU A 171 -0.31 -20.68 26.31
C GLU A 171 0.55 -21.95 26.45
N PRO A 172 0.03 -23.04 27.06
CA PRO A 172 0.80 -24.26 27.21
C PRO A 172 1.10 -24.82 25.82
N ARG A 173 2.38 -25.11 25.55
CA ARG A 173 2.79 -25.84 24.34
C ARG A 173 2.08 -27.20 24.33
N LYS A 174 0.99 -27.30 23.55
CA LYS A 174 0.49 -28.59 23.11
C LYS A 174 1.56 -29.21 22.23
N GLN A 175 2.34 -30.11 22.82
CA GLN A 175 3.17 -31.03 22.07
C GLN A 175 2.25 -31.83 21.14
N PRO A 176 2.68 -32.18 19.92
CA PRO A 176 1.89 -33.07 19.09
C PRO A 176 1.74 -34.40 19.82
N GLU A 177 0.51 -34.79 20.15
CA GLU A 177 0.26 -36.15 20.62
C GLU A 177 0.64 -37.10 19.48
N VAL A 178 1.72 -37.85 19.69
CA VAL A 178 2.12 -38.93 18.79
C VAL A 178 1.11 -40.04 18.98
N ILE A 179 0.09 -40.06 18.11
CA ILE A 179 -0.86 -41.17 18.04
C ILE A 179 -0.07 -42.40 17.56
N ALA A 180 0.33 -43.24 18.50
CA ALA A 180 0.89 -44.54 18.20
C ALA A 180 -0.24 -45.44 17.67
N GLU A 181 -0.17 -45.81 16.39
CA GLU A 181 -0.97 -46.91 15.86
C GLU A 181 -0.45 -48.22 16.47
N ASP A 182 -1.13 -48.72 17.50
CA ASP A 182 -0.95 -50.09 17.97
C ASP A 182 -2.11 -50.97 17.48
N ASN A 183 -1.77 -52.09 16.86
CA ASN A 183 -2.74 -53.06 16.33
C ASN A 183 -2.73 -54.29 17.25
N GLY A 184 -3.79 -54.48 18.03
CA GLY A 184 -3.91 -55.65 18.90
C GLY A 184 -5.36 -55.91 19.34
N ASP A 185 -5.91 -57.04 18.89
CA ASP A 185 -7.18 -57.59 19.37
C ASP A 185 -7.06 -58.15 20.82
N ASP A 186 -8.22 -58.28 21.47
CA ASP A 186 -8.66 -59.35 22.41
C ASP A 186 -9.16 -58.96 23.83
N ILE A 187 -10.48 -59.16 24.00
CA ILE A 187 -11.14 -59.93 25.09
C ILE A 187 -11.21 -59.35 26.53
N LEU A 188 -12.46 -58.99 26.93
CA LEU A 188 -13.23 -59.30 28.18
C LEU A 188 -12.51 -59.25 29.56
N ASP A 189 -13.03 -58.68 30.66
CA ASP A 189 -14.38 -58.78 31.27
C ASP A 189 -14.58 -57.74 32.43
N ASP A 190 -15.86 -57.54 32.81
CA ASP A 190 -16.45 -57.23 34.14
C ASP A 190 -16.04 -56.04 35.07
N ASP A 191 -17.09 -55.24 35.33
CA ASP A 191 -17.61 -54.74 36.63
C ASP A 191 -17.02 -53.56 37.46
N GLU A 192 -17.96 -52.99 38.22
CA GLU A 192 -17.92 -51.96 39.27
C GLU A 192 -17.50 -50.50 38.92
N VAL A 193 -18.02 -49.42 39.53
CA VAL A 193 -19.32 -48.99 40.08
C VAL A 193 -19.07 -47.69 40.88
N LEU A 194 -19.85 -46.65 40.60
CA LEU A 194 -20.19 -45.50 41.48
C LEU A 194 -19.11 -44.54 42.07
N SER A 195 -19.28 -43.25 41.70
CA SER A 195 -19.61 -42.13 42.62
C SER A 195 -18.52 -41.13 43.05
N THR A 196 -18.79 -39.86 42.67
CA THR A 196 -18.66 -38.61 43.45
C THR A 196 -17.34 -38.20 44.11
N GLY A 197 -16.99 -36.91 44.00
CA GLY A 197 -16.12 -36.29 45.00
C GLY A 197 -15.51 -34.95 44.63
N SER A 198 -16.31 -33.91 44.35
CA SER A 198 -15.80 -32.54 44.38
C SER A 198 -15.74 -32.04 45.82
N GLN A 199 -14.56 -31.73 46.36
CA GLN A 199 -14.45 -30.72 47.40
C GLN A 199 -13.09 -30.01 47.43
N SER A 200 -13.16 -28.72 47.75
CA SER A 200 -12.07 -27.77 47.89
C SER A 200 -11.37 -27.87 49.24
N THR A 201 -10.16 -27.31 49.33
CA THR A 201 -9.55 -26.58 50.46
C THR A 201 -8.21 -26.06 49.93
N ASP A 202 -7.94 -24.75 49.81
CA ASP A 202 -7.80 -23.68 50.84
C ASP A 202 -6.39 -23.63 51.45
N GLU A 203 -5.83 -22.41 51.54
CA GLU A 203 -4.68 -21.99 52.39
C GLU A 203 -3.29 -22.60 52.01
N ASP A 204 -2.11 -21.98 52.24
CA ASP A 204 -1.78 -20.69 52.88
C ASP A 204 -0.42 -20.10 52.44
N GLU A 205 -0.28 -18.81 52.78
CA GLU A 205 0.84 -17.85 53.01
C GLU A 205 2.36 -18.21 53.01
N GLY A 206 3.16 -17.11 52.86
CA GLY A 206 4.59 -16.93 53.23
C GLY A 206 5.65 -17.38 52.18
N ASP A 207 6.93 -16.98 52.18
CA ASP A 207 7.77 -15.91 52.79
C ASP A 207 9.17 -16.00 52.09
N GLU A 208 10.12 -15.04 52.05
CA GLU A 208 10.34 -13.68 52.58
C GLU A 208 11.23 -12.88 51.57
N ASP A 209 11.71 -11.67 51.90
CA ASP A 209 12.71 -10.87 51.15
C ASP A 209 14.12 -11.50 51.03
N VAL A 210 15.01 -10.92 50.18
CA VAL A 210 16.34 -10.33 50.56
C VAL A 210 17.03 -9.60 49.37
N LEU A 211 16.92 -8.27 49.40
CA LEU A 211 17.96 -7.22 49.26
C LEU A 211 19.16 -7.27 48.28
N SER A 212 19.31 -6.10 47.62
CA SER A 212 20.54 -5.26 47.46
C SER A 212 21.50 -5.46 46.26
N GLY A 213 21.95 -4.32 45.70
CA GLY A 213 22.97 -4.21 44.65
C GLY A 213 22.86 -2.92 43.84
N ASP A 214 23.34 -1.80 44.38
CA ASP A 214 23.20 -0.44 43.82
C ASP A 214 24.39 0.00 42.91
N GLU A 215 24.28 1.21 42.37
CA GLU A 215 25.33 2.16 41.92
C GLU A 215 25.80 2.30 40.44
N VAL A 216 25.54 3.52 39.93
CA VAL A 216 26.36 4.49 39.13
C VAL A 216 26.84 4.18 37.68
N LEU A 217 26.38 4.95 36.67
CA LEU A 217 26.98 6.20 36.08
C LEU A 217 28.08 5.85 35.03
N SER A 218 28.20 6.39 33.80
CA SER A 218 27.96 7.75 33.29
C SER A 218 27.83 7.78 31.74
N THR A 219 27.21 8.83 31.21
CA THR A 219 27.61 9.73 30.08
C THR A 219 28.92 9.42 29.28
N GLU A 220 29.14 9.78 28.00
CA GLU A 220 28.59 10.88 27.15
C GLU A 220 29.12 10.80 25.69
N THR A 221 28.53 11.55 24.73
CA THR A 221 29.14 12.09 23.47
C THR A 221 29.73 11.15 22.39
N ALA A 222 29.98 11.56 21.13
CA ALA A 222 29.36 12.53 20.19
C ALA A 222 30.05 12.41 18.80
N SER A 223 29.41 12.97 17.77
CA SER A 223 29.99 13.59 16.54
C SER A 223 31.07 12.86 15.71
N ASN A 224 30.74 12.57 14.45
CA ASN A 224 31.29 13.20 13.22
C ASN A 224 30.69 12.47 12.00
N ASP A 225 30.05 13.15 11.05
CA ASP A 225 30.65 13.96 9.98
C ASP A 225 31.72 13.23 9.17
N ASP A 226 31.33 12.76 7.98
CA ASP A 226 32.25 12.65 6.85
C ASP A 226 31.52 12.90 5.53
N VAL A 227 32.01 13.90 4.78
CA VAL A 227 31.47 14.35 3.51
C VAL A 227 32.19 13.63 2.37
N VAL A 228 31.44 13.00 1.45
CA VAL A 228 31.98 12.61 0.14
C VAL A 228 31.11 13.21 -0.96
N ASN A 229 31.76 14.08 -1.75
CA ASN A 229 31.20 14.76 -2.91
C ASN A 229 31.54 13.97 -4.18
N SER A 230 30.54 13.70 -5.03
CA SER A 230 30.76 13.35 -6.44
C SER A 230 29.56 13.79 -7.30
N SER A 231 29.70 15.01 -7.84
CA SER A 231 29.07 15.56 -9.04
C SER A 231 28.40 14.59 -10.03
N GLU A 232 27.23 14.94 -10.54
CA GLU A 232 27.05 15.40 -11.94
C GLU A 232 25.67 16.08 -12.16
N ASP A 233 25.61 16.96 -13.16
CA ASP A 233 24.44 17.69 -13.70
C ASP A 233 23.73 18.78 -12.85
N ASP A 234 24.34 19.97 -12.82
CA ASP A 234 23.75 21.24 -12.36
C ASP A 234 22.56 21.69 -13.24
N TYR A 235 21.33 21.50 -12.76
CA TYR A 235 20.18 22.27 -13.23
C TYR A 235 20.10 23.60 -12.49
N ILE A 236 20.44 24.70 -13.17
CA ILE A 236 20.37 26.06 -12.62
C ILE A 236 18.90 26.41 -12.34
N PHE A 237 18.51 26.32 -11.08
CA PHE A 237 17.28 26.92 -10.56
C PHE A 237 17.53 28.42 -10.38
N ASP A 238 17.12 29.21 -11.37
CA ASP A 238 17.21 30.67 -11.31
C ASP A 238 16.28 31.18 -10.21
N SER A 239 16.89 31.52 -9.08
CA SER A 239 16.23 32.00 -7.87
C SER A 239 16.37 33.52 -7.80
N SER A 240 15.79 34.19 -8.80
CA SER A 240 15.53 35.62 -8.77
C SER A 240 14.03 35.87 -8.58
N ASP A 241 13.66 36.09 -7.32
CA ASP A 241 12.53 36.92 -6.86
C ASP A 241 11.40 37.21 -7.87
N ASP A 242 10.46 36.28 -7.99
CA ASP A 242 9.05 36.58 -8.27
C ASP A 242 8.21 35.76 -7.28
N GLU A 243 7.69 36.41 -6.23
CA GLU A 243 6.77 35.84 -5.23
C GLU A 243 5.36 35.64 -5.83
N ASP A 244 5.26 34.85 -6.91
CA ASP A 244 3.99 34.33 -7.41
C ASP A 244 3.58 33.13 -6.53
N GLU A 245 2.98 33.45 -5.38
CA GLU A 245 2.37 32.53 -4.42
C GLU A 245 1.34 31.62 -5.12
N PHE A 246 1.35 30.31 -4.83
CA PHE A 246 0.31 29.41 -5.37
C PHE A 246 -1.05 29.87 -4.81
N PRO A 247 -2.11 29.94 -5.63
CA PRO A 247 -3.39 30.50 -5.18
C PRO A 247 -3.97 29.68 -4.02
N GLU A 248 -4.07 30.31 -2.84
CA GLU A 248 -4.64 29.69 -1.62
C GLU A 248 -6.18 29.72 -1.57
N GLU A 249 -6.85 30.39 -2.51
CA GLU A 249 -8.31 30.42 -2.58
C GLU A 249 -8.87 29.28 -3.46
N ASP A 250 -10.01 28.71 -3.03
CA ASP A 250 -10.78 27.74 -3.82
C ASP A 250 -10.96 28.25 -5.26
N PRO A 251 -10.81 27.41 -6.29
CA PRO A 251 -10.87 27.86 -7.68
C PRO A 251 -12.25 28.43 -7.98
N VAL A 252 -12.31 29.76 -8.13
CA VAL A 252 -13.45 30.46 -8.69
C VAL A 252 -13.60 29.96 -10.13
N PHE A 253 -14.62 29.13 -10.36
CA PHE A 253 -15.06 28.76 -11.69
C PHE A 253 -15.70 29.99 -12.34
N ASP A 254 -14.86 30.87 -12.90
CA ASP A 254 -15.29 31.75 -13.97
C ASP A 254 -15.82 30.86 -15.11
N ASP A 255 -17.05 31.13 -15.55
CA ASP A 255 -17.69 30.47 -16.71
C ASP A 255 -16.99 30.91 -18.02
N GLU A 256 -15.71 30.55 -18.19
CA GLU A 256 -15.01 30.66 -19.47
C GLU A 256 -15.69 29.74 -20.50
N PRO A 257 -15.93 30.23 -21.73
CA PRO A 257 -16.81 29.54 -22.68
C PRO A 257 -16.14 28.32 -23.31
N LEU A 258 -16.46 27.13 -22.79
CA LEU A 258 -16.23 25.82 -23.39
C LEU A 258 -14.90 25.69 -24.17
N ASP A 259 -13.79 25.62 -23.42
CA ASP A 259 -12.57 24.95 -23.91
C ASP A 259 -13.00 23.62 -24.53
N ILE A 260 -12.74 23.44 -25.84
CA ILE A 260 -13.17 22.24 -26.56
C ILE A 260 -12.38 21.07 -26.00
N VAL A 261 -13.01 20.31 -25.08
CA VAL A 261 -12.45 19.07 -24.54
C VAL A 261 -12.54 18.03 -25.63
N VAL A 262 -11.41 17.67 -26.24
CA VAL A 262 -11.40 16.73 -27.36
C VAL A 262 -11.07 15.31 -26.91
N GLU A 263 -10.22 15.14 -25.88
CA GLU A 263 -9.83 13.82 -25.40
C GLU A 263 -9.63 13.82 -23.86
N LEU A 264 -10.41 13.00 -23.17
CA LEU A 264 -10.20 12.59 -21.78
C LEU A 264 -9.79 11.11 -21.82
N ILE A 265 -8.64 10.80 -21.22
CA ILE A 265 -8.03 9.47 -21.22
C ILE A 265 -7.92 9.02 -19.77
N GLU A 266 -8.74 8.05 -19.39
CA GLU A 266 -8.67 7.38 -18.08
C GLU A 266 -7.43 6.46 -18.07
N ILE A 267 -6.38 6.85 -17.35
CA ILE A 267 -5.16 6.04 -17.22
C ILE A 267 -5.42 4.92 -16.23
N ASP A 268 -5.89 5.29 -15.04
CA ASP A 268 -6.39 4.41 -13.99
C ASP A 268 -7.44 5.16 -13.14
N GLU A 269 -7.83 4.58 -12.01
CA GLU A 269 -8.84 5.15 -11.12
C GLU A 269 -8.34 6.37 -10.31
N ASP A 270 -7.02 6.57 -10.24
CA ASP A 270 -6.34 7.60 -9.47
C ASP A 270 -5.93 8.80 -10.37
N LEU A 271 -5.83 8.59 -11.69
CA LEU A 271 -5.38 9.58 -12.67
C LEU A 271 -6.18 9.58 -14.00
N ASP A 272 -6.75 10.74 -14.34
CA ASP A 272 -7.15 11.05 -15.71
C ASP A 272 -6.14 11.98 -16.41
N ILE A 273 -6.04 11.86 -17.73
CA ILE A 273 -5.36 12.82 -18.59
C ILE A 273 -6.39 13.56 -19.44
N LYS A 274 -6.46 14.88 -19.30
CA LYS A 274 -7.29 15.74 -20.15
C LYS A 274 -6.41 16.52 -21.12
N ILE A 275 -6.65 16.35 -22.42
CA ILE A 275 -5.93 17.07 -23.49
C ILE A 275 -6.87 18.06 -24.16
N TYR A 276 -6.45 19.33 -24.19
CA TYR A 276 -7.28 20.45 -24.63
C TYR A 276 -6.43 21.59 -25.24
N ASP A 277 -7.06 22.74 -25.47
CA ASP A 277 -6.58 23.83 -26.33
C ASP A 277 -6.25 23.33 -27.75
N GLY A 278 -5.38 24.04 -28.49
CA GLY A 278 -5.07 23.74 -29.89
C GLY A 278 -4.64 22.29 -30.13
N VAL A 279 -3.89 21.69 -29.20
CA VAL A 279 -3.46 20.28 -29.23
C VAL A 279 -4.63 19.29 -29.15
N GLY A 280 -5.71 19.59 -28.41
CA GLY A 280 -6.85 18.67 -28.29
C GLY A 280 -7.38 18.23 -29.65
N SER A 281 -7.42 19.11 -30.65
CA SER A 281 -7.86 18.80 -32.02
C SER A 281 -7.00 17.79 -32.79
N ARG A 282 -5.93 17.25 -32.18
CA ARG A 282 -4.96 16.32 -32.78
C ARG A 282 -4.99 15.00 -32.01
N GLN A 283 -5.46 13.94 -32.66
CA GLN A 283 -5.61 12.60 -32.07
C GLN A 283 -4.30 12.08 -31.45
N VAL A 284 -4.40 11.55 -30.23
CA VAL A 284 -3.31 10.80 -29.59
C VAL A 284 -3.12 9.45 -30.29
N ARG A 285 -1.86 9.14 -30.62
CA ARG A 285 -1.45 7.86 -31.21
C ARG A 285 -0.84 6.92 -30.17
N GLU A 286 -0.17 7.46 -29.17
CA GLU A 286 0.52 6.71 -28.12
C GLU A 286 0.49 7.50 -26.82
N VAL A 287 -0.12 6.92 -25.79
CA VAL A 287 -0.10 7.40 -24.41
C VAL A 287 1.06 6.69 -23.71
N PRO A 288 1.95 7.39 -23.01
CA PRO A 288 3.05 6.76 -22.31
C PRO A 288 2.57 6.05 -21.04
N ASP A 289 3.34 5.08 -20.57
CA ASP A 289 3.07 4.41 -19.29
C ASP A 289 3.19 5.42 -18.14
N ILE A 290 2.05 5.85 -17.60
CA ILE A 290 1.98 6.81 -16.50
C ILE A 290 1.45 6.08 -15.26
N ILE A 291 2.19 6.17 -14.17
CA ILE A 291 1.68 5.89 -12.82
C ILE A 291 2.01 7.13 -12.01
N ILE A 292 1.00 7.73 -11.39
CA ILE A 292 1.20 8.86 -10.47
C ILE A 292 0.67 8.45 -9.10
N LEU A 293 1.59 8.20 -8.19
CA LEU A 293 1.28 7.89 -6.80
C LEU A 293 1.28 9.20 -6.02
N SER A 294 0.08 9.68 -5.72
CA SER A 294 -0.15 10.90 -4.94
C SER A 294 -1.34 10.67 -4.03
N ASP A 295 -1.18 10.98 -2.75
CA ASP A 295 -2.31 11.11 -1.84
C ASP A 295 -2.99 12.50 -1.97
N ASN A 296 -2.43 13.43 -2.73
CA ASN A 296 -3.00 14.76 -2.98
C ASN A 296 -3.80 14.76 -4.29
N ALA A 297 -5.10 15.03 -4.18
CA ALA A 297 -5.98 15.31 -5.30
C ALA A 297 -5.74 16.72 -5.86
N GLY A 298 -6.01 16.93 -7.14
CA GLY A 298 -5.77 18.20 -7.83
C GLY A 298 -5.27 18.00 -9.25
N GLN A 299 -4.61 19.02 -9.81
CA GLN A 299 -4.10 18.94 -11.18
C GLN A 299 -2.69 19.53 -11.36
N VAL A 300 -1.93 18.88 -12.24
CA VAL A 300 -0.70 19.42 -12.82
C VAL A 300 -0.97 19.66 -14.30
N VAL A 301 -0.89 20.91 -14.74
CA VAL A 301 -1.15 21.31 -16.12
C VAL A 301 0.16 21.66 -16.81
N VAL A 302 0.42 21.01 -17.93
CA VAL A 302 1.63 21.20 -18.74
C VAL A 302 1.22 21.83 -20.07
N ASP A 303 1.76 23.02 -20.35
CA ASP A 303 1.74 23.59 -21.70
C ASP A 303 2.71 22.79 -22.57
N VAL A 304 2.23 22.31 -23.72
CA VAL A 304 3.02 21.53 -24.68
C VAL A 304 2.90 22.12 -26.08
N CYS A 305 3.99 22.03 -26.85
CA CYS A 305 3.97 22.19 -28.30
C CYS A 305 4.39 20.88 -28.96
N ILE A 306 3.81 20.59 -30.13
CA ILE A 306 4.00 19.33 -30.84
C ILE A 306 4.46 19.62 -32.27
N ASP A 307 5.56 19.00 -32.67
CA ASP A 307 6.09 19.08 -34.02
C ASP A 307 5.13 18.49 -35.08
N ARG A 308 5.42 18.75 -36.34
CA ARG A 308 4.70 18.17 -37.48
C ARG A 308 4.68 16.63 -37.52
N SER A 309 5.67 15.99 -36.92
CA SER A 309 5.92 14.54 -36.96
C SER A 309 5.15 13.74 -35.91
N GLY A 310 4.61 14.39 -34.87
CA GLY A 310 3.86 13.76 -33.79
C GLY A 310 4.54 13.79 -32.41
N ASN A 311 5.70 14.43 -32.27
CA ASN A 311 6.45 14.47 -31.01
C ASN A 311 6.27 15.82 -30.30
N VAL A 312 6.21 15.76 -28.97
CA VAL A 312 6.24 16.95 -28.12
C VAL A 312 7.61 17.63 -28.21
N SER A 313 7.65 18.84 -28.77
CA SER A 313 8.85 19.67 -28.95
C SER A 313 9.23 20.39 -27.64
N SER A 314 8.22 20.82 -26.88
CA SER A 314 8.37 21.52 -25.61
C SER A 314 7.31 21.06 -24.60
N ALA A 315 7.66 21.08 -23.32
CA ALA A 315 6.75 20.82 -22.22
C ALA A 315 7.20 21.67 -21.01
N THR A 316 6.30 22.54 -20.53
CA THR A 316 6.55 23.52 -19.46
C THR A 316 5.37 23.59 -18.50
N LEU A 317 5.62 23.78 -17.20
CA LEU A 317 4.56 23.81 -16.18
C LEU A 317 3.71 25.08 -16.32
N ASN A 318 2.40 24.91 -16.47
CA ASN A 318 1.44 25.99 -16.34
C ASN A 318 1.09 26.18 -14.86
N ARG A 319 1.85 27.03 -14.14
CA ARG A 319 1.60 27.28 -12.71
C ARG A 319 0.18 27.80 -12.44
N LYS A 320 -0.39 28.61 -13.34
CA LYS A 320 -1.69 29.27 -13.15
C LYS A 320 -2.90 28.33 -13.25
N LYS A 321 -2.81 27.27 -14.06
CA LYS A 321 -3.85 26.22 -14.15
C LYS A 321 -3.53 24.96 -13.30
N SER A 322 -2.37 24.90 -12.64
CA SER A 322 -2.00 23.77 -11.76
C SER A 322 -2.36 24.07 -10.30
N THR A 323 -3.00 23.12 -9.61
CA THR A 323 -3.23 23.21 -8.16
C THR A 323 -2.18 22.47 -7.35
N ILE A 324 -1.43 21.55 -7.98
CA ILE A 324 -0.36 20.77 -7.34
C ILE A 324 1.00 21.35 -7.72
N GLY A 325 1.69 21.93 -6.72
CA GLY A 325 3.03 22.50 -6.87
C GLY A 325 4.20 21.56 -6.50
N SER A 326 3.95 20.32 -6.08
CA SER A 326 5.01 19.47 -5.54
C SER A 326 6.03 19.07 -6.62
N ALA A 327 7.32 19.27 -6.32
CA ALA A 327 8.41 19.16 -7.30
C ALA A 327 8.48 17.77 -7.97
N GLY A 328 8.18 16.69 -7.23
CA GLY A 328 8.14 15.33 -7.75
C GLY A 328 7.03 15.11 -8.79
N LEU A 329 5.80 15.52 -8.47
CA LEU A 329 4.64 15.37 -9.37
C LEU A 329 4.77 16.27 -10.60
N VAL A 330 5.25 17.50 -10.42
CA VAL A 330 5.59 18.42 -11.52
C VAL A 330 6.65 17.82 -12.45
N SER A 331 7.74 17.28 -11.91
CA SER A 331 8.82 16.69 -12.71
C SER A 331 8.37 15.44 -13.46
N LEU A 332 7.55 14.60 -12.81
CA LEU A 332 6.95 13.41 -13.41
C LEU A 332 6.00 13.76 -14.55
N ALA A 333 5.09 14.71 -14.34
CA ALA A 333 4.18 15.21 -15.37
C ALA A 333 4.95 15.78 -16.57
N LEU A 334 5.95 16.65 -16.34
CA LEU A 334 6.78 17.22 -17.41
C LEU A 334 7.54 16.18 -18.22
N ARG A 335 8.08 15.14 -17.55
CA ARG A 335 8.75 14.03 -18.21
C ARG A 335 7.75 13.24 -19.06
N LYS A 336 6.63 12.83 -18.48
CA LYS A 336 5.61 12.02 -19.17
C LYS A 336 4.94 12.76 -20.31
N SER A 337 4.67 14.07 -20.18
CA SER A 337 4.20 14.90 -21.30
C SER A 337 5.08 14.81 -22.55
N ARG A 338 6.41 14.68 -22.39
CA ARG A 338 7.35 14.58 -23.54
C ARG A 338 7.32 13.22 -24.24
N GLU A 339 6.79 12.20 -23.59
CA GLU A 339 6.75 10.82 -24.11
C GLU A 339 5.54 10.59 -25.06
N PHE A 340 4.44 11.34 -24.89
CA PHE A 340 3.24 11.25 -25.74
C PHE A 340 3.55 11.36 -27.24
N LYS A 341 2.83 10.56 -28.06
CA LYS A 341 2.84 10.65 -29.52
C LYS A 341 1.46 10.99 -30.06
N PHE A 342 1.44 11.88 -31.03
CA PHE A 342 0.25 12.40 -31.67
C PHE A 342 0.27 12.13 -33.18
N GLU A 343 -0.89 12.18 -33.83
CA GLU A 343 -0.99 11.99 -35.28
C GLU A 343 -0.23 13.06 -36.09
N ARG A 344 0.13 12.74 -37.34
CA ARG A 344 0.91 13.66 -38.20
C ARG A 344 0.03 14.72 -38.86
N THR A 345 0.54 15.95 -38.93
CA THR A 345 -0.18 17.11 -39.48
C THR A 345 0.60 17.82 -40.61
N LYS A 346 -0.02 18.82 -41.22
CA LYS A 346 0.59 19.74 -42.19
C LYS A 346 1.08 21.04 -41.55
N GLN A 347 0.63 21.35 -40.34
CA GLN A 347 1.14 22.46 -39.54
C GLN A 347 2.54 22.09 -39.02
N ASP A 348 3.44 23.08 -38.97
CA ASP A 348 4.82 22.83 -38.56
C ASP A 348 4.94 22.65 -37.03
N GLU A 349 4.10 23.35 -36.26
CA GLU A 349 3.95 23.22 -34.81
C GLU A 349 2.48 23.47 -34.40
N GLN A 350 2.04 22.82 -33.31
CA GLN A 350 0.71 22.96 -32.74
C GLN A 350 0.81 22.88 -31.20
N CYS A 351 0.34 23.91 -30.48
CA CYS A 351 0.47 24.03 -29.03
C CYS A 351 -0.88 23.97 -28.30
N GLY A 352 -0.85 23.56 -27.03
CA GLY A 352 -2.03 23.32 -26.20
C GLY A 352 -1.62 22.74 -24.83
N LYS A 353 -2.54 22.02 -24.16
CA LYS A 353 -2.34 21.60 -22.77
C LYS A 353 -2.61 20.12 -22.54
N ILE A 354 -1.81 19.53 -21.65
CA ILE A 354 -2.04 18.22 -21.04
C ILE A 354 -2.23 18.48 -19.54
N ALA A 355 -3.42 18.19 -19.01
CA ALA A 355 -3.68 18.20 -17.58
C ALA A 355 -3.68 16.78 -17.03
N PHE A 356 -2.86 16.55 -16.02
CA PHE A 356 -2.87 15.36 -15.16
C PHE A 356 -3.85 15.67 -14.02
N LEU A 357 -4.96 14.93 -13.95
CA LEU A 357 -6.03 15.12 -12.97
C LEU A 357 -5.98 13.97 -11.95
N LEU A 358 -5.51 14.27 -10.74
CA LEU A 358 -5.31 13.33 -9.65
C LEU A 358 -6.54 13.33 -8.74
N LYS A 359 -7.07 12.14 -8.39
CA LYS A 359 -8.38 11.92 -7.76
C LYS A 359 -8.34 11.57 -6.27
#